data_AF-A0A2S2NT96-F1
#
_entry.id   AF-A0A2S2NT96-F1
#
_cell.length_a   1.000
_cell.length_b   1.000
_cell.length_c   1.000
_cell.angle_alpha   90.00
_cell.angle_beta   90.00
_cell.angle_gamma   90.00
#
_symmetry.space_group_name_H-M   'P 1'
#
loop_
_entity.id
_entity.type
_entity.pdbx_description
1 polymer ?
#
loop_
_entity_poly.entity_id
_entity_poly.type
_entity_poly.pdbx_seq_one_letter_code
_entity_poly.pdbx_strand_id
1 'polypeptide(L)'
;EWTKCVGLCTDGARALCGKNSSVITKIREINPNVPWMNCNIHREALVSKSLSDDFRSVLNTSIKIVNFIKARPLQSRLFEKLCEEMGSIHISLLLHTEVRWISRRKVLTRLVELREEVTYYLDEKNDYVKFLR
;
A
#
# COMPACT_ATOMS: atom_id res chain seq x y z
N GLU A 1 -18.09 11.75 26.80
CA GLU A 1 -18.81 10.56 27.29
C GLU A 1 -19.10 9.61 26.14
N TRP A 2 -19.04 8.30 26.38
CA TRP A 2 -19.34 7.27 25.37
C TRP A 2 -20.79 7.31 24.88
N THR A 3 -21.69 7.91 25.66
CA THR A 3 -23.08 8.24 25.30
C THR A 3 -23.21 9.07 24.03
N LYS A 4 -22.19 9.88 23.69
CA LYS A 4 -22.15 10.73 22.48
C LYS A 4 -21.40 10.10 21.31
N CYS A 5 -20.96 8.85 21.42
CA CYS A 5 -20.22 8.18 20.36
C CYS A 5 -21.16 7.88 19.17
N VAL A 6 -20.80 8.39 17.99
CA VAL A 6 -21.58 8.21 16.75
C VAL A 6 -21.14 7.02 15.91
N GLY A 7 -20.01 6.38 16.25
CA GLY A 7 -19.52 5.20 15.54
C GLY A 7 -18.14 4.74 15.98
N LEU A 8 -17.88 3.45 15.76
CA LEU A 8 -16.64 2.77 16.13
C LEU A 8 -16.02 2.08 14.91
N CYS A 9 -14.70 2.18 14.81
CA CYS A 9 -13.91 1.50 13.81
C CYS A 9 -12.73 0.80 14.48
N THR A 10 -12.61 -0.53 14.34
CA THR A 10 -11.57 -1.33 15.01
C THR A 10 -10.87 -2.25 14.03
N ASP A 11 -9.63 -2.66 14.33
CA ASP A 11 -8.83 -3.54 13.47
C ASP A 11 -9.28 -5.03 13.50
N GLY A 12 -10.34 -5.37 14.22
CA GLY A 12 -10.80 -6.76 14.34
C GLY A 12 -10.11 -7.56 15.45
N ALA A 13 -9.18 -6.97 16.21
CA ALA A 13 -8.53 -7.66 17.32
C ALA A 13 -9.56 -8.17 18.34
N ARG A 14 -9.35 -9.38 18.88
CA ARG A 14 -10.29 -9.99 19.84
C ARG A 14 -10.52 -9.14 21.09
N ALA A 15 -9.51 -8.40 21.54
CA ALA A 15 -9.65 -7.46 22.65
C ALA A 15 -10.62 -6.31 22.34
N LEU A 16 -10.74 -5.91 21.07
CA LEU A 16 -11.63 -4.83 20.63
C LEU A 16 -13.02 -5.33 20.25
N CYS A 17 -13.12 -6.55 19.70
CA CYS A 17 -14.33 -7.06 19.04
C CYS A 17 -14.91 -8.36 19.63
N GLY A 18 -14.30 -8.90 20.69
CA GLY A 18 -14.76 -10.10 21.39
C GLY A 18 -16.16 -9.93 22.00
N LYS A 19 -16.90 -11.05 22.14
CA LYS A 19 -18.30 -11.01 22.57
C LYS A 19 -18.50 -10.61 24.04
N ASN A 20 -17.58 -11.01 24.92
CA ASN A 20 -17.84 -11.01 26.37
C ASN A 20 -17.23 -9.82 27.11
N SER A 21 -16.05 -9.34 26.71
CA SER A 21 -15.28 -8.35 27.49
C SER A 21 -14.53 -7.33 26.63
N SER A 22 -14.95 -7.17 25.38
CA SER A 22 -14.27 -6.28 24.45
C SER A 22 -14.59 -4.82 24.67
N VAL A 23 -13.76 -3.95 24.09
CA VAL A 23 -14.03 -2.51 24.04
C VAL A 23 -15.42 -2.22 23.45
N ILE A 24 -15.81 -2.91 22.38
CA ILE A 24 -17.12 -2.71 21.76
C ILE A 24 -18.26 -3.19 22.67
N THR A 25 -18.11 -4.33 23.35
CA THR A 25 -19.11 -4.83 24.30
C THR A 25 -19.35 -3.80 25.40
N LYS A 26 -18.27 -3.28 26.00
CA LYS A 26 -18.35 -2.26 27.06
C LYS A 26 -18.95 -0.93 26.59
N ILE A 27 -18.65 -0.50 25.37
CA ILE A 27 -19.24 0.74 24.83
C ILE A 27 -20.72 0.53 24.53
N ARG A 28 -21.14 -0.65 24.06
CA ARG A 28 -22.55 -0.97 23.79
C ARG A 28 -23.41 -1.08 25.05
N GLU A 29 -22.82 -1.38 26.21
CA GLU A 29 -23.52 -1.27 27.50
C GLU A 29 -23.94 0.19 27.80
N ILE A 30 -23.19 1.18 27.31
CA ILE A 30 -23.44 2.61 27.50
C ILE A 30 -24.25 3.21 26.34
N ASN A 31 -23.98 2.76 25.10
CA ASN A 31 -24.65 3.20 23.88
C ASN A 31 -24.97 1.98 22.99
N PRO A 32 -26.14 1.34 23.20
CA PRO A 32 -26.50 0.09 22.51
C PRO A 32 -26.56 0.21 20.99
N ASN A 33 -26.85 1.41 20.49
CA ASN A 33 -27.08 1.67 19.07
C ASN A 33 -25.85 2.19 18.33
N VAL A 34 -24.68 2.26 18.98
CA VAL A 34 -23.46 2.75 18.31
C VAL A 34 -23.11 1.84 17.12
N PRO A 35 -23.01 2.38 15.90
CA PRO A 35 -22.60 1.59 14.75
C PRO A 35 -21.14 1.19 14.91
N TRP A 36 -20.84 -0.06 14.58
CA TRP A 36 -19.48 -0.59 14.59
C TRP A 36 -19.16 -1.19 13.22
N MET A 37 -17.97 -0.87 12.73
CA MET A 37 -17.40 -1.46 11.52
C MET A 37 -15.94 -1.88 11.74
N ASN A 38 -15.48 -2.83 10.94
CA ASN A 38 -14.07 -3.16 10.88
C ASN A 38 -13.30 -2.08 10.10
N CYS A 39 -12.04 -1.89 10.44
CA CYS A 39 -11.13 -0.99 9.76
C CYS A 39 -10.88 -1.49 8.34
N ASN A 40 -11.38 -0.73 7.35
CA ASN A 40 -11.21 -1.05 5.93
C ASN A 40 -9.73 -1.20 5.56
N ILE A 41 -8.85 -0.36 6.12
CA ILE A 41 -7.40 -0.44 5.89
C ILE A 41 -6.84 -1.77 6.39
N HIS A 42 -7.28 -2.23 7.57
CA HIS A 42 -6.85 -3.50 8.11
C HIS A 42 -7.40 -4.68 7.29
N ARG A 43 -8.67 -4.60 6.87
CA ARG A 43 -9.28 -5.63 6.00
C ARG A 43 -8.59 -5.73 4.66
N GLU A 44 -8.31 -4.62 3.99
CA GLU A 44 -7.55 -4.63 2.74
C GLU A 44 -6.16 -5.26 2.94
N ALA A 45 -5.47 -4.92 4.03
CA ALA A 45 -4.18 -5.52 4.34
C ALA A 45 -4.27 -7.04 4.57
N LEU A 46 -5.34 -7.54 5.21
CA LEU A 46 -5.57 -8.97 5.37
C LEU A 46 -5.86 -9.67 4.04
N VAL A 47 -6.76 -9.10 3.22
CA VAL A 47 -7.09 -9.64 1.89
C VAL A 47 -5.86 -9.69 0.98
N SER A 48 -4.95 -8.72 1.11
CA SER A 48 -3.70 -8.73 0.34
C SER A 48 -2.80 -9.94 0.62
N LYS A 49 -2.94 -10.55 1.81
CA LYS A 49 -2.20 -11.76 2.18
C LYS A 49 -2.80 -13.02 1.56
N SER A 50 -4.06 -12.97 1.13
CA SER A 50 -4.78 -14.07 0.49
C SER A 50 -4.92 -13.89 -1.03
N LEU A 51 -4.12 -13.02 -1.64
CA LEU A 51 -4.06 -12.87 -3.09
C LEU A 51 -3.49 -14.14 -3.74
N SER A 52 -3.88 -14.42 -4.99
CA SER A 52 -3.30 -15.52 -5.75
C SER A 52 -1.79 -15.31 -5.94
N ASP A 53 -1.07 -16.40 -6.21
CA ASP A 53 0.37 -16.36 -6.42
C ASP A 53 0.77 -15.42 -7.57
N ASP A 54 -0.05 -15.33 -8.62
CA ASP A 54 0.15 -14.39 -9.73
C ASP A 54 0.16 -12.93 -9.25
N PHE A 55 -0.85 -12.51 -8.48
CA PHE A 55 -0.91 -11.16 -7.95
C PHE A 55 0.24 -10.87 -6.98
N ARG A 56 0.62 -11.86 -6.17
CA ARG A 56 1.74 -11.74 -5.25
C ARG A 56 3.07 -11.59 -6.00
N SER A 57 3.24 -12.33 -7.09
CA SER A 57 4.40 -12.23 -7.98
C SER A 57 4.52 -10.82 -8.57
N VAL A 58 3.45 -10.32 -9.19
CA VAL A 58 3.41 -8.97 -9.77
C VAL A 58 3.72 -7.90 -8.73
N LEU A 59 3.14 -8.00 -7.53
CA LEU A 59 3.39 -7.07 -6.44
C LEU A 59 4.86 -7.09 -5.98
N ASN A 60 5.45 -8.27 -5.84
CA ASN A 60 6.85 -8.42 -5.44
C ASN A 60 7.80 -7.85 -6.50
N THR A 61 7.53 -8.11 -7.78
CA THR A 61 8.28 -7.53 -8.91
C THR A 61 8.19 -6.01 -8.90
N SER A 62 6.98 -5.46 -8.70
CA SER A 62 6.76 -4.01 -8.60
C SER A 62 7.59 -3.39 -7.47
N ILE A 63 7.61 -4.02 -6.29
CA ILE A 63 8.41 -3.56 -5.15
C ILE A 63 9.91 -3.62 -5.47
N LYS A 64 10.39 -4.70 -6.11
CA LYS A 64 11.80 -4.83 -6.52
C LYS A 64 12.23 -3.72 -7.48
N ILE A 65 11.42 -3.40 -8.48
CA ILE A 65 11.69 -2.34 -9.45
C ILE A 65 11.78 -0.97 -8.75
N VAL A 66 10.77 -0.65 -7.93
CA VAL A 66 10.75 0.61 -7.16
C VAL A 66 11.95 0.71 -6.24
N ASN A 67 12.28 -0.36 -5.51
CA ASN A 67 13.43 -0.37 -4.62
C ASN A 67 14.74 -0.24 -5.40
N PHE A 68 14.88 -0.86 -6.57
CA PHE A 68 16.08 -0.70 -7.41
C PHE A 68 16.32 0.77 -7.79
N ILE A 69 15.29 1.44 -8.30
CA ILE A 69 15.37 2.86 -8.72
C ILE A 69 15.56 3.78 -7.49
N LYS A 70 14.90 3.48 -6.37
CA LYS A 70 14.93 4.31 -5.16
C LYS A 70 16.09 4.01 -4.20
N ALA A 71 16.80 2.89 -4.34
CA ALA A 71 17.84 2.45 -3.41
C ALA A 71 19.06 3.38 -3.37
N ARG A 72 19.37 4.07 -4.49
CA ARG A 72 20.53 4.96 -4.58
C ARG A 72 20.10 6.37 -5.00
N PRO A 73 20.59 7.43 -4.32
CA PRO A 73 20.25 8.81 -4.67
C PRO A 73 20.52 9.15 -6.14
N LEU A 74 21.62 8.64 -6.70
CA LEU A 74 21.96 8.86 -8.11
C LEU A 74 20.92 8.22 -9.05
N GLN A 75 20.51 6.96 -8.79
CA GLN A 75 19.53 6.26 -9.63
C GLN A 75 18.17 6.98 -9.60
N SER A 76 17.76 7.45 -8.41
CA SER A 76 16.55 8.25 -8.27
C SER A 76 16.61 9.55 -9.08
N ARG A 77 17.74 10.27 -9.03
CA ARG A 77 17.91 11.53 -9.78
C ARG A 77 17.97 11.32 -11.29
N LEU A 78 18.60 10.23 -11.75
CA LEU A 78 18.64 9.89 -13.18
C LEU A 78 17.24 9.54 -13.69
N PHE A 79 16.50 8.74 -12.94
CA PHE A 79 15.11 8.42 -13.27
C PHE A 79 14.22 9.67 -13.28
N GLU A 80 14.41 10.58 -12.32
CA GLU A 80 13.67 11.85 -12.26
C GLU A 80 13.92 12.71 -13.50
N LYS A 81 15.18 12.86 -13.89
CA LYS A 81 15.55 13.59 -15.10
C LYS A 81 14.97 12.94 -16.36
N LEU A 82 14.97 11.61 -16.45
CA LEU A 82 14.35 10.89 -17.56
C LEU A 82 12.84 11.19 -17.63
N CYS A 83 12.14 11.17 -16.50
CA CYS A 83 10.71 11.49 -16.47
C CYS A 83 10.43 12.94 -16.91
N GLU A 84 11.29 13.89 -16.52
CA GLU A 84 11.19 15.28 -16.99
C GLU A 84 11.38 15.39 -18.51
N GLU A 85 12.39 14.71 -19.06
CA GLU A 85 12.69 14.69 -20.50
C GLU A 85 11.56 14.03 -21.31
N MET A 86 10.89 13.02 -20.74
CA MET A 86 9.74 12.35 -21.35
C MET A 86 8.41 13.09 -21.16
N GLY A 87 8.39 14.20 -20.41
CA GLY A 87 7.18 14.99 -20.18
C GLY A 87 6.14 14.30 -19.29
N SER A 88 6.60 13.42 -18.40
CA SER A 88 5.74 12.59 -17.56
C SER A 88 4.92 13.41 -16.56
N ILE A 89 3.72 12.94 -16.23
CA ILE A 89 2.84 13.54 -15.20
C ILE A 89 3.51 13.52 -13.82
N HIS A 90 4.40 12.54 -13.59
CA HIS A 90 5.13 12.37 -12.36
C HIS A 90 6.62 12.22 -12.64
N ILE A 91 7.45 12.88 -11.84
CA ILE A 91 8.90 12.84 -12.01
C ILE A 91 9.59 11.88 -11.05
N SER A 92 8.85 11.15 -10.21
CA SER A 92 9.45 10.20 -9.28
C SER A 92 8.51 9.10 -8.84
N LEU A 93 9.12 7.93 -8.56
CA LEU A 93 8.47 6.83 -7.87
C LEU A 93 8.40 7.09 -6.36
N LEU A 94 7.32 6.60 -5.75
CA LEU A 94 7.12 6.61 -4.30
C LEU A 94 7.90 5.44 -3.68
N LEU A 95 8.64 5.68 -2.60
CA LEU A 95 9.29 4.59 -1.87
C LEU A 95 8.22 3.77 -1.14
N HIS A 96 8.32 2.44 -1.24
CA HIS A 96 7.51 1.56 -0.43
C HIS A 96 8.05 1.51 1.00
N THR A 97 7.21 1.84 1.98
CA THR A 97 7.48 1.54 3.40
C THR A 97 6.44 0.55 3.90
N GLU A 98 6.88 -0.55 4.52
CA GLU A 98 6.00 -1.63 5.01
C GLU A 98 4.94 -1.16 6.03
N VAL A 99 5.16 -0.01 6.66
CA VAL A 99 4.39 0.45 7.83
C VAL A 99 2.97 0.92 7.49
N ARG A 100 2.63 1.17 6.21
CA ARG A 100 1.29 1.64 5.81
C ARG A 100 0.85 1.01 4.49
N TRP A 101 -0.16 0.14 4.48
CA TRP A 101 -0.72 -0.49 3.27
C TRP A 101 -1.16 0.52 2.19
N ILE A 102 -1.64 1.71 2.59
CA ILE A 102 -1.96 2.81 1.67
C ILE A 102 -0.75 3.19 0.77
N SER A 103 0.48 2.93 1.23
CA SER A 103 1.69 3.10 0.41
C SER A 103 1.72 2.14 -0.78
N ARG A 104 1.33 0.86 -0.62
CA ARG A 104 1.38 -0.14 -1.69
C ARG A 104 0.50 0.24 -2.86
N ARG A 105 -0.75 0.64 -2.60
CA ARG A 105 -1.67 1.10 -3.65
C ARG A 105 -1.09 2.31 -4.39
N LYS A 106 -0.65 3.33 -3.65
CA LYS A 106 -0.09 4.55 -4.26
C LYS A 106 1.19 4.27 -5.06
N VAL A 107 2.05 3.41 -4.55
CA VAL A 107 3.28 2.96 -5.24
C VAL A 107 2.93 2.24 -6.54
N LEU A 108 1.99 1.30 -6.51
CA LEU A 108 1.55 0.59 -7.71
C LEU A 108 0.90 1.53 -8.73
N THR A 109 0.00 2.40 -8.30
CA THR A 109 -0.62 3.40 -9.18
C THR A 109 0.46 4.26 -9.85
N ARG A 110 1.42 4.79 -9.06
CA ARG A 110 2.53 5.59 -9.58
C ARG A 110 3.41 4.80 -10.55
N LEU A 111 3.67 3.53 -10.26
CA LEU A 111 4.48 2.67 -11.13
C LEU A 111 3.79 2.42 -12.47
N VAL A 112 2.47 2.22 -12.49
CA VAL A 112 1.69 2.04 -13.72
C VAL A 112 1.59 3.33 -14.54
N GLU A 113 1.43 4.47 -13.86
CA GLU A 113 1.46 5.80 -14.47
C GLU A 113 2.81 6.09 -15.14
N LEU A 114 3.91 5.56 -14.57
CA LEU A 114 5.28 5.72 -15.08
C LEU A 114 5.83 4.47 -15.78
N ARG A 115 4.97 3.60 -16.32
CA ARG A 115 5.39 2.31 -16.87
C ARG A 115 6.35 2.47 -18.06
N GLU A 116 6.19 3.52 -18.87
CA GLU A 116 6.96 3.71 -20.11
C GLU A 116 8.39 4.19 -19.78
N GLU A 117 8.50 5.12 -18.84
CA GLU A 117 9.75 5.64 -18.28
C GLU A 117 10.50 4.53 -17.54
N VAL A 118 9.78 3.71 -16.77
CA VAL A 118 10.35 2.57 -16.07
C VAL A 118 10.88 1.53 -17.05
N THR A 119 10.13 1.18 -18.09
CA THR A 119 10.60 0.26 -19.13
C THR A 119 11.85 0.81 -19.81
N TYR A 120 11.82 2.06 -20.26
CA TYR A 120 12.98 2.70 -20.89
C TYR A 120 14.22 2.71 -19.97
N TYR A 121 14.03 3.09 -18.71
CA TYR A 121 15.10 3.14 -17.71
C TYR A 121 15.72 1.75 -17.46
N LEU A 122 14.90 0.70 -17.38
CA LEU A 122 15.36 -0.66 -17.13
C LEU A 122 16.05 -1.29 -18.36
N ASP A 123 15.59 -0.94 -19.56
CA ASP A 123 16.21 -1.37 -20.82
C ASP A 123 17.60 -0.74 -21.00
N GLU A 124 17.76 0.56 -20.71
CA GLU A 124 19.06 1.23 -20.72
C GLU A 124 20.06 0.57 -19.76
N LYS A 125 19.57 0.01 -18.65
CA LYS A 125 20.39 -0.72 -17.66
C LYS A 125 20.56 -2.21 -17.95
N ASN A 126 19.97 -2.74 -19.04
CA ASN A 126 19.92 -4.18 -19.34
C ASN A 126 19.39 -5.04 -18.18
N ASP A 127 18.54 -4.46 -17.33
CA ASP A 127 18.05 -5.10 -16.11
C ASP A 127 16.59 -5.58 -16.23
N TYR A 128 15.86 -5.19 -17.28
CA TYR A 128 14.44 -5.54 -17.47
C TYR A 128 14.16 -7.05 -17.35
N VAL A 129 14.99 -7.88 -18.00
CA VAL A 129 14.87 -9.35 -17.98
C VAL A 129 15.02 -9.94 -16.57
N LYS A 130 15.72 -9.26 -15.65
CA LYS A 130 15.89 -9.71 -14.26
C LYS A 130 14.62 -9.55 -13.43
N PHE A 131 13.68 -8.71 -13.86
CA PHE A 131 12.42 -8.46 -13.16
C PHE A 131 11.24 -9.29 -13.70
N LEU A 132 11.40 -9.92 -14.88
CA LEU A 132 10.41 -10.82 -15.49
C LEU A 132 10.51 -12.29 -15.04
N ARG A 133 11.55 -12.64 -14.27
CA ARG A 133 11.83 -13.98 -13.75
C ARG A 133 11.57 -14.05 -12.25
#